data_AF-A0A6I5NRJ5-F1
#
_entry.id   AF-A0A6I5NRJ5-F1
#
_cell.length_a   1.000
_cell.length_b   1.000
_cell.length_c   1.000
_cell.angle_alpha   90.00
_cell.angle_beta   90.00
_cell.angle_gamma   90.00
#
_symmetry.space_group_name_H-M   'P 1'
#
loop_
_entity.id
_entity.type
_entity.pdbx_description
1 polymer ?
#
loop_
_entity_poly.entity_id
_entity_poly.type
_entity_poly.pdbx_seq_one_letter_code
_entity_poly.pdbx_strand_id
1 'polypeptide(L)' 'MAQAHQAADQNPAVLRLSIDSKAKVKIGNLSRKGKARRLKALQADDHDDHWQAVLVPFGILNVASSQLSLYFWTVG' A
#
# COMPACT_ATOMS: atom_id res chain seq x y z
N MET A 1 10.90 22.42 -0.23
CA MET A 1 10.57 21.24 -1.07
C MET A 1 10.45 21.57 -2.55
N ALA A 2 9.55 22.47 -2.98
CA ALA A 2 9.35 22.78 -4.40
C ALA A 2 10.64 23.17 -5.16
N GLN A 3 11.47 24.04 -4.57
CA GLN A 3 12.74 24.47 -5.17
C GLN A 3 13.76 23.32 -5.29
N ALA A 4 13.81 22.42 -4.32
CA ALA A 4 14.67 21.23 -4.38
C ALA A 4 14.19 20.21 -5.43
N HIS A 5 12.88 20.08 -5.62
CA HIS A 5 12.32 19.26 -6.69
C HIS A 5 12.68 19.83 -8.07
N GLN A 6 12.53 21.15 -8.26
CA GLN A 6 12.90 21.80 -9.51
C GLN A 6 14.40 21.63 -9.82
N ALA A 7 15.27 21.81 -8.83
CA ALA A 7 16.71 21.59 -9.01
C ALA A 7 17.04 20.13 -9.36
N ALA A 8 16.37 19.16 -8.74
CA ALA A 8 16.53 17.74 -9.06
C ALA A 8 16.02 17.41 -10.47
N ASP A 9 14.88 17.96 -10.88
CA ASP A 9 14.29 17.75 -12.21
C ASP A 9 15.18 18.32 -13.34
N GLN A 10 16.00 19.33 -13.04
CA GLN A 10 16.93 19.96 -14.00
C GLN A 10 18.32 19.30 -14.06
N ASN A 11 18.62 18.34 -13.18
CA ASN A 11 19.93 17.70 -13.11
C ASN A 11 19.86 16.23 -13.56
N PRO A 12 20.37 15.87 -14.75
CA PRO A 12 20.30 14.50 -15.27
C PRO A 12 21.13 13.48 -14.47
N ALA A 13 22.04 13.94 -13.60
CA ALA A 13 22.79 13.07 -12.68
C ALA A 13 22.03 12.77 -11.37
N VAL A 14 20.83 13.31 -11.19
CA VAL A 14 20.00 13.13 -9.98
C VAL A 14 18.73 12.37 -10.33
N LEU A 15 18.42 11.36 -9.52
CA LEU A 15 17.15 10.62 -9.60
C LEU A 15 16.21 11.07 -8.47
N ARG A 16 15.01 11.52 -8.83
CA ARG A 16 13.96 11.86 -7.85
C ARG A 16 13.02 10.69 -7.62
N LEU A 17 12.99 10.21 -6.38
CA LEU A 17 12.08 9.15 -5.91
C LEU A 17 11.10 9.71 -4.88
N SER A 18 9.84 9.28 -4.98
CA SER A 18 8.88 9.41 -3.88
C SER A 18 8.74 8.05 -3.20
N ILE A 19 8.81 8.05 -1.87
CA ILE A 19 8.83 6.83 -1.05
C ILE A 19 7.76 6.96 0.02
N ASP A 20 6.90 5.94 0.15
CA ASP A 20 5.80 5.96 1.12
C ASP A 20 5.52 4.57 1.69
N SER A 21 5.35 4.49 3.01
CA SER A 21 4.78 3.32 3.68
C SER A 21 3.28 3.52 3.86
N LYS A 22 2.49 2.54 3.43
CA LYS A 22 1.02 2.61 3.53
C LYS A 22 0.52 2.00 4.85
N ALA A 23 -0.77 2.20 5.09
CA ALA A 23 -1.45 1.59 6.22
C ALA A 23 -1.30 0.05 6.22
N LYS A 24 -1.19 -0.50 7.42
CA LYS A 24 -1.19 -1.95 7.66
C LYS A 24 -2.51 -2.56 7.21
N VAL A 25 -2.46 -3.68 6.51
CA VAL A 25 -3.62 -4.42 6.03
C VAL A 25 -3.66 -5.78 6.72
N LYS A 26 -4.70 -6.03 7.52
CA LYS A 26 -4.93 -7.35 8.11
C LYS A 26 -5.39 -8.32 7.01
N ILE A 27 -4.76 -9.50 6.95
CA ILE A 27 -5.06 -10.57 5.99
C ILE A 27 -5.72 -11.73 6.72
N GLY A 28 -6.83 -12.24 6.19
CA GLY A 28 -7.60 -13.35 6.75
C GLY A 28 -9.02 -13.39 6.18
N ASN A 29 -9.86 -14.29 6.68
CA ASN A 29 -11.28 -14.36 6.34
C ASN A 29 -12.09 -13.28 7.08
N LEU A 30 -11.68 -12.02 6.94
CA LEU A 30 -12.19 -10.90 7.73
C LEU A 30 -13.27 -10.14 6.95
N SER A 31 -14.32 -9.69 7.63
CA SER A 31 -15.31 -8.78 7.05
C SER A 31 -15.51 -7.55 7.94
N ARG A 32 -15.53 -6.36 7.32
CA ARG A 32 -15.87 -5.10 8.00
C ARG A 32 -17.28 -4.65 7.61
N LYS A 33 -18.29 -5.43 8.01
CA LYS A 33 -19.72 -5.14 7.71
C LYS A 33 -20.01 -4.93 6.21
N GLY A 34 -19.20 -5.53 5.34
CA GLY A 34 -19.34 -5.41 3.90
C GLY A 34 -20.65 -6.04 3.42
N LYS A 35 -21.28 -5.44 2.40
CA LYS A 35 -22.47 -6.01 1.76
C LYS A 35 -22.04 -6.68 0.46
N ALA A 36 -22.43 -7.94 0.28
CA ALA A 36 -22.23 -8.67 -0.97
C ALA A 36 -23.60 -9.02 -1.58
N ARG A 37 -23.72 -8.93 -2.90
CA ARG A 37 -24.93 -9.35 -3.65
C ARG A 37 -24.94 -10.87 -3.85
N ARG A 38 -24.82 -11.63 -2.76
CA ARG A 38 -24.91 -13.10 -2.77
C ARG A 38 -26.24 -13.52 -2.16
N LEU A 39 -26.79 -14.64 -2.64
CA LEU A 39 -28.03 -15.22 -2.11
C LEU A 39 -27.91 -15.65 -0.64
N LYS A 40 -26.68 -15.94 -0.19
CA LYS A 40 -26.36 -16.29 1.20
C LYS A 40 -25.22 -15.39 1.70
N ALA A 41 -25.30 -15.01 2.98
CA ALA A 41 -24.21 -14.33 3.66
C ALA A 41 -22.99 -15.25 3.76
N LEU A 42 -21.79 -14.69 3.56
CA LEU A 42 -20.54 -15.40 3.81
C LEU A 42 -20.25 -15.39 5.32
N GLN A 43 -19.81 -16.54 5.83
CA GLN A 43 -19.22 -16.61 7.16
C GLN A 43 -17.83 -15.98 7.09
N ALA A 44 -17.61 -14.97 7.91
CA ALA A 44 -16.35 -14.27 8.06
C ALA A 44 -16.08 -14.06 9.54
N ASP A 45 -14.81 -14.07 9.90
CA ASP A 45 -14.33 -13.77 11.24
C ASP A 45 -14.44 -12.25 11.49
N ASP A 46 -14.49 -11.85 12.77
CA ASP A 46 -14.49 -10.44 13.11
C ASP A 46 -13.16 -9.81 12.68
N HIS A 47 -13.22 -8.60 12.15
CA HIS A 47 -12.06 -7.85 11.68
C HIS A 47 -11.12 -7.38 12.80
N ASP A 48 -11.58 -7.48 14.04
CA ASP A 48 -10.86 -7.08 15.25
C ASP A 48 -10.13 -8.23 15.93
N ASP A 49 -10.25 -9.46 15.42
CA ASP A 49 -9.50 -10.65 15.85
C ASP A 49 -9.19 -11.58 14.66
N HIS A 50 -8.58 -12.74 14.90
CA HIS A 50 -8.36 -13.84 13.94
C HIS A 50 -7.67 -13.52 12.59
N TRP A 51 -7.01 -12.37 12.43
CA TRP A 51 -6.19 -12.14 11.24
C TRP A 51 -4.95 -13.03 11.25
N GLN A 52 -4.61 -13.59 10.09
CA GLN A 52 -3.51 -14.55 9.92
C GLN A 52 -2.16 -13.86 9.73
N ALA A 53 -2.19 -12.65 9.15
CA ALA A 53 -1.00 -11.84 8.94
C ALA A 53 -1.37 -10.35 8.87
N VAL A 54 -0.37 -9.50 9.09
CA VAL A 54 -0.47 -8.08 8.81
C VAL A 54 0.47 -7.75 7.66
N LEU A 55 -0.09 -7.35 6.52
CA LEU A 55 0.67 -6.89 5.37
C LEU A 55 1.01 -5.41 5.55
N VAL A 56 2.26 -5.05 5.28
CA VAL A 56 2.71 -3.66 5.21
C VAL A 56 3.09 -3.37 3.76
N PRO A 57 2.34 -2.51 3.05
CA PRO A 57 2.73 -2.08 1.71
C PRO A 57 3.73 -0.93 1.77
N PHE A 58 4.67 -0.91 0.81
CA PHE A 58 5.64 0.16 0.61
C PHE A 58 5.79 0.46 -0.88
N GLY A 59 5.76 1.74 -1.23
CA GLY A 59 5.86 2.20 -2.61
C GLY A 59 7.12 3.01 -2.86
N ILE A 60 7.74 2.78 -4.02
CA ILE A 60 8.76 3.66 -4.59
C ILE A 60 8.26 4.11 -5.97
N LEU A 61 8.06 5.42 -6.13
CA LEU A 61 7.73 6.04 -7.42
C LEU A 61 8.97 6.72 -7.98
N ASN A 62 9.45 6.25 -9.14
CA ASN A 62 10.34 7.02 -9.98
C ASN A 62 9.53 8.09 -10.71
N VAL A 63 9.75 9.35 -10.33
CA VAL A 63 8.93 10.48 -10.81
C VAL A 63 9.20 10.77 -12.28
N ALA A 64 10.44 10.57 -12.75
CA ALA A 64 10.83 10.87 -14.13
C ALA A 64 10.18 9.91 -15.14
N SER A 65 10.11 8.62 -14.81
CA SER A 65 9.51 7.60 -15.69
C SER A 65 8.04 7.29 -15.36
N SER A 66 7.48 7.90 -14.31
CA SER A 66 6.17 7.53 -13.74
C SER A 66 6.06 6.04 -13.39
N GLN A 67 7.18 5.38 -13.10
CA GLN A 67 7.22 3.96 -12.75
C GLN A 67 7.02 3.79 -11.24
N LEU A 68 5.95 3.09 -10.86
CA LEU A 68 5.67 2.73 -9.48
C LEU A 68 6.06 1.27 -9.23
N SER A 69 6.90 1.05 -8.22
CA SER A 69 7.19 -0.27 -7.64
C SER A 69 6.48 -0.39 -6.29
N LEU A 70 5.77 -1.50 -6.09
CA LEU A 70 5.08 -1.81 -4.84
C LEU A 70 5.70 -3.05 -4.22
N TYR A 71 6.06 -2.94 -2.95
CA TYR A 71 6.62 -4.01 -2.14
C TYR A 71 5.62 -4.36 -1.04
N PHE A 72 5.45 -5.64 -0.83
CA PHE A 72 4.51 -6.18 0.15
C PHE A 72 5.24 -7.20 1.01
N TRP A 73 5.25 -6.99 2.32
CA TRP A 73 5.75 -7.98 3.27
C TRP A 73 4.76 -8.15 4.41
N THR A 74 4.77 -9.34 5.00
CA THR A 74 4.02 -9.62 6.21
C THR A 74 4.90 -9.39 7.43
N VAL A 75 4.30 -8.84 8.49
CA VAL A 75 4.87 -8.85 9.83
C VAL A 75 4.09 -9.85 10.67
N GLY A 76 4.81 -10.72 11.38
CA GLY A 76 4.26 -11.66 12.36
C GLY A 76 3.94 -10.98 13.68
#